data_AF-A0A2N5FUV3-F1
#
_entry.id   AF-A0A2N5FUV3-F1
#
_cell.length_a   1.000
_cell.length_b   1.000
_cell.length_c   1.000
_cell.angle_alpha   90.00
_cell.angle_beta   90.00
_cell.angle_gamma   90.00
#
_symmetry.space_group_name_H-M   'P 1'
#
loop_
_entity.id
_entity.type
_entity.pdbx_description
1 polymer ?
#
loop_
_entity_poly.entity_id
_entity_poly.type
_entity_poly.pdbx_seq_one_letter_code
_entity_poly.pdbx_strand_id
1 'polypeptide(L)' 'MLEKVSFRTSDVIAYLEEKIAMGLATQAEDDLYSEYKWSDKVNKKDYAFKRLLREMRNTYLGEF' A
#
# COMPACT_ATOMS: atom_id res chain seq x y z
N MET A 1 6.63 25.93 -0.45
CA MET A 1 6.19 24.87 0.49
C MET A 1 6.10 23.59 -0.32
N LEU A 2 6.85 22.54 0.02
CA LEU A 2 6.55 21.21 -0.51
C LEU A 2 5.23 20.78 0.12
N GLU A 3 4.16 20.69 -0.68
CA GLU A 3 2.94 20.05 -0.24
C GLU A 3 3.28 18.63 0.20
N LYS A 4 2.90 18.27 1.43
CA LYS A 4 3.04 16.89 1.91
C LYS A 4 2.07 16.04 1.11
N VAL A 5 2.53 15.41 0.04
CA VAL A 5 1.70 14.47 -0.71
C VAL A 5 1.33 13.32 0.22
N SER A 6 0.03 13.17 0.48
CA SER A 6 -0.51 12.09 1.31
C SER A 6 -1.30 11.13 0.44
N PHE A 7 -0.89 9.87 0.39
CA PHE A 7 -1.68 8.81 -0.23
C PHE A 7 -2.89 8.47 0.61
N ARG A 8 -4.06 8.35 -0.02
CA ARG A 8 -5.27 7.81 0.62
C ARG A 8 -5.12 6.31 0.79
N THR A 9 -5.87 5.74 1.72
CA THR A 9 -5.88 4.27 1.91
C THR A 9 -6.34 3.54 0.64
N SER A 10 -7.27 4.12 -0.11
CA SER A 10 -7.69 3.61 -1.42
C SER A 10 -6.53 3.52 -2.41
N ASP A 11 -5.64 4.51 -2.42
CA ASP A 11 -4.52 4.56 -3.36
C ASP A 11 -3.50 3.47 -3.02
N VAL A 12 -3.28 3.22 -1.73
CA VAL A 12 -2.40 2.14 -1.25
C VAL A 12 -2.98 0.76 -1.58
N ILE A 13 -4.30 0.60 -1.49
CA ILE A 13 -4.98 -0.64 -1.87
C ILE A 13 -4.93 -0.85 -3.38
N ALA A 14 -5.17 0.19 -4.19
CA ALA A 14 -5.05 0.09 -5.64
C ALA A 14 -3.63 -0.32 -6.06
N TYR A 15 -2.61 0.28 -5.44
CA TYR A 15 -1.21 -0.11 -5.67
C TYR A 15 -0.92 -1.56 -5.25
N LEU A 16 -1.51 -2.02 -4.15
CA LEU A 16 -1.43 -3.41 -3.73
C LEU A 16 -2.11 -4.36 -4.73
N GLU A 17 -3.29 -4.00 -5.25
CA GLU A 17 -4.00 -4.79 -6.27
C GLU A 17 -3.18 -4.93 -7.56
N GLU A 18 -2.50 -3.86 -7.99
CA GLU A 18 -1.58 -3.91 -9.12
C GLU A 18 -0.40 -4.87 -8.84
N LYS A 19 0.22 -4.80 -7.65
CA LYS A 19 1.30 -5.74 -7.27
C LYS A 19 0.83 -7.19 -7.28
N ILE A 20 -0.37 -7.47 -6.77
CA ILE A 20 -0.96 -8.81 -6.77
C ILE A 20 -1.17 -9.29 -8.21
N ALA A 21 -1.76 -8.45 -9.08
CA ALA A 21 -1.99 -8.78 -10.49
C ALA A 21 -0.69 -9.05 -11.25
N MET A 22 0.41 -8.40 -10.87
CA MET A 22 1.74 -8.61 -11.44
C MET A 22 2.52 -9.79 -10.81
N GLY A 23 1.98 -10.44 -9.78
CA GLY A 23 2.68 -11.50 -9.03
C GLY A 23 3.90 -10.99 -8.24
N LEU A 24 3.91 -9.70 -7.89
CA LEU A 24 4.98 -9.03 -7.13
C LEU A 24 4.63 -8.84 -5.65
N ALA A 25 3.41 -9.20 -5.26
CA ALA A 25 2.97 -9.14 -3.87
C ALA A 25 3.70 -10.20 -3.03
N THR A 26 4.07 -9.80 -1.82
CA THR A 26 4.57 -10.73 -0.80
C THR A 26 3.41 -11.36 -0.02
N GLN A 27 3.66 -12.47 0.67
CA GLN A 27 2.62 -13.12 1.49
C GLN A 27 1.95 -12.15 2.49
N ALA A 28 2.71 -11.29 3.15
CA ALA A 28 2.15 -10.31 4.09
C ALA A 28 1.25 -9.24 3.41
N GLU A 29 1.52 -8.95 2.13
CA GLU A 29 0.69 -8.06 1.32
C GLU A 29 -0.59 -8.77 0.85
N ASP A 30 -0.51 -10.06 0.53
CA ASP A 30 -1.68 -10.90 0.23
C ASP A 30 -2.59 -11.08 1.45
N ASP A 31 -2.00 -11.27 2.63
CA ASP A 31 -2.73 -11.37 3.90
C ASP A 31 -3.43 -10.05 4.22
N LEU A 32 -2.73 -8.91 4.05
CA LEU A 32 -3.30 -7.58 4.21
C LEU A 32 -4.47 -7.34 3.24
N TYR A 33 -4.34 -7.75 1.97
CA TYR A 33 -5.41 -7.62 0.99
C TYR A 33 -6.60 -8.52 1.34
N SER A 34 -6.34 -9.74 1.80
CA SER A 34 -7.39 -10.67 2.23
C SER A 34 -8.18 -10.09 3.40
N GLU A 35 -7.52 -9.60 4.45
CA GLU A 35 -8.18 -8.94 5.58
C GLU A 35 -9.01 -7.73 5.14
N TYR A 36 -8.49 -6.94 4.20
CA TYR A 36 -9.23 -5.81 3.62
C TYR A 36 -10.50 -6.28 2.91
N LYS A 37 -10.44 -7.32 2.08
CA LYS A 37 -11.61 -7.84 1.36
C LYS A 37 -12.68 -8.41 2.29
N TRP A 38 -12.27 -9.00 3.41
CA TRP A 38 -13.19 -9.54 4.41
C TRP A 38 -13.83 -8.48 5.32
N SER A 39 -13.07 -7.43 5.67
CA SER A 39 -13.49 -6.46 6.71
C SER A 39 -13.81 -5.06 6.20
N ASP A 40 -13.50 -4.78 4.93
CA ASP A 40 -13.46 -3.45 4.31
C ASP A 40 -12.62 -2.42 5.10
N LYS A 41 -11.70 -2.92 5.92
CA LYS A 41 -10.83 -2.11 6.79
C LYS A 41 -9.38 -2.50 6.58
N VAL A 42 -8.52 -1.50 6.66
CA VAL A 42 -7.06 -1.66 6.57
C VAL A 42 -6.43 -1.22 7.87
N ASN A 43 -5.60 -2.11 8.44
CA ASN A 43 -4.78 -1.75 9.58
C ASN A 43 -3.59 -0.88 9.14
N LYS A 44 -3.72 0.44 9.28
CA LYS A 44 -2.65 1.39 8.92
C LYS A 44 -1.37 1.25 9.77
N LYS A 45 -1.44 0.54 10.90
CA LYS A 45 -0.26 0.26 11.74
C LYS A 45 0.52 -0.94 11.26
N ASP A 46 -0.08 -1.75 10.39
CA ASP A 46 0.52 -2.95 9.82
C ASP A 46 1.82 -2.64 9.09
N TYR A 47 2.77 -3.57 9.17
CA TYR A 47 4.08 -3.42 8.56
C TYR A 47 4.01 -3.43 7.03
N ALA A 48 3.21 -4.31 6.42
CA ALA A 48 3.02 -4.39 4.99
C ALA A 48 2.39 -3.08 4.46
N PHE A 49 1.39 -2.55 5.16
CA PHE A 49 0.78 -1.27 4.78
C PHE A 49 1.77 -0.10 4.79
N LYS A 50 2.61 -0.01 5.82
CA LYS A 50 3.67 1.01 5.90
C LYS A 50 4.73 0.83 4.82
N ARG A 51 5.06 -0.41 4.46
CA ARG A 51 6.02 -0.71 3.40
C ARG A 51 5.46 -0.28 2.04
N LEU A 52 4.21 -0.60 1.74
CA LEU A 52 3.52 -0.14 0.52
C LEU A 52 3.52 1.39 0.43
N LEU A 53 3.20 2.09 1.52
CA LEU A 53 3.27 3.55 1.57
C LEU A 53 4.66 4.09 1.26
N ARG A 54 5.72 3.45 1.77
CA ARG A 54 7.09 3.84 1.49
C ARG A 54 7.44 3.59 0.01
N GLU A 55 7.09 2.42 -0.52
CA GLU A 55 7.30 2.11 -1.93
C GLU A 55 6.61 3.13 -2.84
N MET A 56 5.35 3.47 -2.56
CA MET A 56 4.61 4.48 -3.32
C MET A 56 5.31 5.85 -3.25
N ARG A 57 5.79 6.29 -2.08
CA ARG A 57 6.55 7.55 -1.97
C ARG A 57 7.82 7.51 -2.81
N ASN A 58 8.55 6.40 -2.77
CA ASN A 58 9.76 6.26 -3.57
C ASN A 58 9.44 6.30 -5.07
N THR A 59 8.39 5.59 -5.51
CA THR A 59 7.98 5.47 -6.92
C THR A 59 7.43 6.79 -7.49
N TYR A 60 6.56 7.48 -6.75
CA TYR A 60 5.84 8.65 -7.27
C TYR A 60 6.44 10.00 -6.86
N LEU A 61 7.18 10.05 -5.74
CA LEU A 61 7.77 11.29 -5.21
C LEU A 61 9.29 11.31 -5.25
N GLY A 62 9.94 10.16 -5.51
CA GLY A 62 11.40 10.07 -5.53
C GLY A 62 12.06 10.31 -4.16
N GLU A 63 11.33 10.14 -3.06
CA GLU A 63 11.91 10.24 -1.71
C GLU A 63 12.83 9.02 -1.47
N PHE A 64 14.14 9.25 -1.37
CA PHE A 64 15.17 8.24 -1.04
C PHE A 64 15.47 8.19 0.45
#